data_AF-A0A834GCB5-F1
#
_entry.id   AF-A0A834GCB5-F1
#
_cell.length_a   1.000
_cell.length_b   1.000
_cell.length_c   1.000
_cell.angle_alpha   90.00
_cell.angle_beta   90.00
_cell.angle_gamma   90.00
#
_symmetry.space_group_name_H-M   'P 1'
#
loop_
_entity.id
_entity.type
_entity.pdbx_description
1 polymer ?
#
loop_
_entity_poly.entity_id
_entity_poly.type
_entity_poly.pdbx_seq_one_letter_code
_entity_poly.pdbx_strand_id
1 'polypeptide(L)'
;MNDVTNCASSDDSGKKFAIEEANYASLKSVYGLAQCMPYMSDFECTACLWSSISVYLYRSGEKQGANITLHRCYARYETYLFYNASFGAAPPPPSLVQAPSANRTDVTGDSGE
;
A
#
# COMPACT_ATOMS: atom_id res chain seq x y z
N MET A 1 -4.21 2.12 -6.53
CA MET A 1 -3.98 1.30 -7.76
C MET A 1 -2.72 1.71 -8.52
N ASN A 2 -2.53 2.99 -8.88
CA ASN A 2 -1.20 3.44 -9.33
C ASN A 2 -0.17 3.31 -8.18
N ASP A 3 -0.61 3.51 -6.94
CA ASP A 3 0.24 3.42 -5.76
C ASP A 3 0.74 1.98 -5.52
N VAL A 4 -0.15 0.97 -5.46
CA VAL A 4 0.28 -0.45 -5.37
C VAL A 4 1.17 -0.89 -6.53
N THR A 5 0.95 -0.35 -7.74
CA THR A 5 1.80 -0.65 -8.91
C THR A 5 3.22 -0.14 -8.69
N ASN A 6 3.37 1.11 -8.26
CA ASN A 6 4.68 1.70 -8.00
C ASN A 6 5.39 0.99 -6.85
N CYS A 7 4.68 0.67 -5.76
CA CYS A 7 5.25 -0.05 -4.63
C CYS A 7 5.73 -1.46 -5.01
N ALA A 8 5.00 -2.19 -5.85
CA ALA A 8 5.43 -3.50 -6.32
C ALA A 8 6.68 -3.39 -7.21
N SER A 9 6.76 -2.35 -8.04
CA SER A 9 7.93 -2.10 -8.88
C SER A 9 9.16 -1.72 -8.08
N SER A 10 9.03 -0.84 -7.08
CA SER A 10 10.15 -0.32 -6.28
C SER A 10 10.47 -1.16 -5.04
N ASP A 11 9.97 -2.39 -4.96
CA ASP A 11 10.29 -3.28 -3.84
C ASP A 11 11.73 -3.82 -3.95
N ASP A 12 12.60 -3.26 -3.11
CA ASP A 12 14.01 -3.64 -3.00
C ASP A 12 14.23 -5.01 -2.34
N SER A 13 13.19 -5.62 -1.76
CA SER A 13 13.29 -6.99 -1.22
C SER A 13 13.39 -8.06 -2.31
N GLY A 14 13.25 -7.65 -3.58
CA GLY A 14 13.29 -8.54 -4.74
C GLY A 14 12.02 -9.38 -4.93
N LYS A 15 11.02 -9.24 -4.04
CA LYS A 15 9.74 -9.95 -4.16
C LYS A 15 8.85 -9.32 -5.23
N LYS A 16 9.11 -8.06 -5.59
CA LYS A 16 8.38 -7.28 -6.60
C LYS A 16 6.87 -7.37 -6.39
N PHE A 17 6.47 -7.18 -5.14
CA PHE A 17 5.12 -7.43 -4.65
C PHE A 17 4.66 -6.30 -3.74
N ALA A 18 3.42 -5.88 -3.89
CA ALA A 18 2.79 -4.94 -2.98
C ALA A 18 1.30 -5.21 -2.79
N ILE A 19 0.81 -4.85 -1.62
CA ILE A 19 -0.62 -4.76 -1.30
C ILE A 19 -0.95 -3.34 -0.86
N GLU A 20 -2.17 -2.92 -1.09
CA GLU A 20 -2.67 -1.60 -0.73
C GLU A 20 -4.13 -1.72 -0.26
N GLU A 21 -4.51 -0.91 0.71
CA GLU A 21 -5.91 -0.62 1.03
C GLU A 21 -6.14 0.87 0.85
N ALA A 22 -7.06 1.23 -0.04
CA ALA A 22 -7.47 2.60 -0.29
C ALA A 22 -8.90 2.81 0.19
N ASN A 23 -9.10 3.77 1.09
CA ASN A 23 -10.42 4.15 1.59
C ASN A 23 -10.99 5.28 0.75
N TYR A 24 -12.02 5.00 -0.07
CA TYR A 24 -12.72 6.02 -0.83
C TYR A 24 -13.82 6.66 0.03
N ALA A 25 -14.03 7.98 -0.14
CA ALA A 25 -14.97 8.79 0.64
C ALA A 25 -16.43 8.28 0.65
N SER A 26 -16.77 7.30 -0.21
CA SER A 26 -18.05 6.61 -0.31
C SER A 26 -18.20 5.37 0.60
N LEU A 27 -17.39 5.24 1.67
CA LEU A 27 -17.39 4.13 2.65
C LEU A 27 -17.03 2.75 2.06
N LYS A 28 -16.48 2.71 0.84
CA LYS A 28 -16.01 1.47 0.22
C LYS A 28 -14.50 1.47 0.20
N SER A 29 -13.91 0.56 0.98
CA SER A 29 -12.49 0.22 0.87
C SER A 29 -12.26 -0.55 -0.42
N VAL A 30 -11.17 -0.22 -1.11
CA VAL A 30 -10.67 -0.98 -2.26
C VAL A 30 -9.34 -1.59 -1.84
N TYR A 31 -9.24 -2.90 -1.98
CA TYR A 31 -8.05 -3.66 -1.68
C TYR A 31 -7.34 -3.94 -3.01
N GLY A 32 -6.05 -3.66 -3.09
CA GLY A 32 -5.21 -3.85 -4.26
C GLY A 32 -4.04 -4.77 -3.98
N LEU A 33 -3.64 -5.54 -4.99
CA LEU A 33 -2.43 -6.37 -4.99
C LEU A 33 -1.78 -6.26 -6.36
N ALA A 34 -0.47 -6.03 -6.38
CA ALA A 34 0.35 -6.05 -7.58
C ALA A 34 1.58 -6.95 -7.38
N GLN A 35 1.94 -7.69 -8.42
CA GLN A 35 3.12 -8.55 -8.44
C GLN A 35 3.78 -8.52 -9.82
N CYS A 36 5.11 -8.50 -9.83
CA CYS A 36 5.93 -8.72 -11.02
C CYS A 36 6.87 -9.89 -10.82
N MET A 37 7.43 -10.41 -11.91
CA MET A 37 8.49 -11.40 -11.81
C MET A 37 9.76 -10.78 -11.18
N PRO A 38 10.44 -11.48 -10.26
CA PRO A 38 11.60 -10.94 -9.52
C PRO A 38 12.75 -10.40 -10.39
N TYR A 39 12.90 -10.91 -11.62
CA TYR A 39 13.96 -10.51 -12.54
C TYR A 39 13.65 -9.24 -13.35
N MET A 40 12.46 -8.65 -13.18
CA MET A 40 12.06 -7.45 -13.91
C MET A 40 12.69 -6.21 -13.30
N SER A 41 13.17 -5.31 -14.16
CA SER A 41 13.47 -3.94 -13.73
C SER A 41 12.20 -3.22 -13.29
N ASP A 42 12.36 -2.19 -12.47
CA ASP A 42 11.25 -1.38 -11.96
C ASP A 42 10.45 -0.77 -13.12
N PHE A 43 11.14 -0.32 -14.17
CA PHE A 43 10.51 0.21 -15.38
C PHE A 43 9.67 -0.86 -16.10
N GLU A 44 10.21 -2.05 -16.32
CA GLU A 44 9.45 -3.14 -16.95
C GLU A 44 8.25 -3.56 -16.11
N CYS A 45 8.39 -3.60 -14.79
CA CYS A 45 7.32 -3.95 -13.87
C CYS A 45 6.18 -2.93 -13.95
N THR A 46 6.50 -1.64 -13.82
CA THR A 46 5.52 -0.55 -13.93
C THR A 46 4.83 -0.56 -15.28
N ALA A 47 5.59 -0.69 -16.38
CA ALA A 47 5.04 -0.71 -17.73
C ALA A 47 4.09 -1.90 -17.95
N CYS A 48 4.42 -3.08 -17.43
CA CYS A 48 3.57 -4.28 -17.51
C CYS A 48 2.26 -4.06 -16.76
N LEU A 49 2.33 -3.65 -15.49
CA LEU A 49 1.16 -3.44 -14.64
C LEU A 49 0.25 -2.36 -15.23
N TRP A 50 0.80 -1.22 -15.65
CA TRP A 50 0.03 -0.12 -16.21
C TRP A 50 -0.65 -0.46 -17.54
N SER A 51 0.07 -1.14 -18.44
CA SER A 51 -0.51 -1.60 -19.71
C SER A 51 -1.66 -2.58 -19.48
N SER A 52 -1.48 -3.50 -18.52
CA SER A 52 -2.47 -4.52 -18.19
C SER A 52 -3.78 -3.94 -17.66
N ILE A 53 -3.66 -2.97 -16.75
CA ILE A 53 -4.78 -2.23 -16.17
C ILE A 53 -5.48 -1.41 -17.24
N SER A 54 -4.72 -0.68 -18.06
CA SER A 54 -5.27 0.16 -19.12
C SER A 54 -6.05 -0.65 -20.16
N VAL A 55 -5.51 -1.79 -20.60
CA VAL A 55 -6.19 -2.70 -21.53
C VAL A 55 -7.45 -3.29 -20.90
N TYR A 56 -7.40 -3.68 -19.63
CA TYR A 56 -8.57 -4.21 -18.93
C TYR A 56 -9.69 -3.17 -18.85
N LEU A 57 -9.38 -1.95 -18.40
CA LEU A 57 -10.34 -0.85 -18.28
C LEU A 57 -10.93 -0.47 -19.63
N TYR A 58 -10.12 -0.43 -20.69
CA TYR A 58 -10.61 -0.17 -22.05
C TYR A 58 -11.62 -1.22 -22.53
N ARG A 59 -11.40 -2.50 -22.19
CA ARG A 59 -12.25 -3.62 -22.65
C ARG A 59 -13.50 -3.83 -21.81
N SER A 60 -13.42 -3.53 -20.52
CA SER A 60 -14.42 -3.92 -19.52
C SER A 60 -15.17 -2.73 -18.91
N GLY A 61 -14.71 -1.50 -19.16
CA GLY A 61 -15.16 -0.30 -18.47
C GLY A 61 -14.75 -0.28 -17.00
N GLU A 62 -15.27 0.70 -16.26
CA GLU A 62 -15.03 0.82 -14.83
C GLU A 62 -15.83 -0.26 -14.08
N LYS A 63 -15.14 -1.34 -13.69
CA LYS A 63 -15.70 -2.43 -12.88
C LYS A 63 -15.25 -2.30 -11.43
N GLN A 64 -16.14 -2.73 -10.53
CA GLN A 64 -15.95 -2.66 -9.07
C GLN A 64 -14.86 -3.61 -8.55
N GLY A 65 -14.39 -4.54 -9.38
CA GLY A 65 -13.23 -5.38 -9.15
C GLY A 65 -12.66 -5.92 -10.47
N ALA A 66 -11.38 -6.29 -10.47
CA ALA A 66 -10.72 -6.93 -11.60
C ALA A 66 -9.62 -7.89 -11.17
N ASN A 67 -9.43 -8.93 -11.96
CA ASN A 67 -8.29 -9.83 -11.90
C ASN A 67 -7.58 -9.78 -13.26
N ILE A 68 -6.36 -9.25 -13.28
CA ILE A 68 -5.59 -9.00 -14.48
C ILE A 68 -4.31 -9.83 -14.40
N THR A 69 -4.28 -10.91 -15.17
CA THR A 69 -3.14 -11.83 -15.22
C THR A 69 -2.46 -11.73 -16.57
N LEU A 70 -1.18 -11.36 -16.58
CA LEU A 70 -0.29 -11.48 -17.72
C LEU A 70 0.88 -12.40 -17.35
N HIS A 71 1.60 -12.91 -18.36
CA HIS A 71 2.72 -13.83 -18.16
C HIS A 71 3.84 -13.27 -17.25
N ARG A 72 3.97 -11.93 -17.16
CA ARG A 72 5.06 -11.27 -16.43
C ARG A 72 4.61 -10.45 -15.21
N CYS A 73 3.33 -10.07 -15.13
CA CYS A 73 2.81 -9.27 -14.04
C CYS A 73 1.36 -9.63 -13.74
N TYR A 74 0.97 -9.37 -12.50
CA TYR A 74 -0.35 -9.66 -11.95
C TYR A 74 -0.85 -8.45 -11.19
N ALA A 75 -2.09 -8.06 -11.44
CA ALA A 75 -2.78 -7.03 -10.69
C ALA A 75 -4.19 -7.49 -10.34
N ARG A 76 -4.60 -7.29 -9.08
CA ARG A 76 -5.96 -7.55 -8.64
C ARG A 76 -6.44 -6.45 -7.72
N TYR A 77 -7.67 -6.01 -7.93
CA TYR A 77 -8.35 -5.12 -7.00
C TYR A 77 -9.79 -5.54 -6.79
N GLU A 78 -10.28 -5.38 -5.57
CA GLU A 78 -11.63 -5.79 -5.13
C GLU A 78 -12.15 -4.83 -4.06
N THR A 79 -13.46 -4.76 -3.87
CA THR A 79 -14.09 -4.04 -2.74
C THR A 79 -14.21 -4.88 -1.47
N TYR A 80 -13.54 -6.03 -1.41
CA TYR A 80 -13.46 -6.89 -0.24
C TYR A 80 -12.02 -7.39 -0.06
N LEU A 81 -11.60 -7.63 1.18
CA LEU A 81 -10.27 -8.14 1.46
C LEU A 81 -10.10 -9.56 0.89
N PHE A 82 -9.13 -9.76 0.01
CA PHE A 82 -8.87 -11.04 -0.67
C PHE A 82 -7.46 -11.59 -0.46
N TYR A 83 -6.59 -10.83 0.22
CA TYR A 83 -5.25 -11.24 0.60
C TYR A 83 -5.13 -11.30 2.12
N ASN A 84 -4.14 -12.04 2.62
CA ASN A 84 -3.82 -11.99 4.04
C ASN A 84 -2.97 -10.73 4.32
N ALA A 85 -3.53 -9.82 5.13
CA ALA A 85 -2.91 -8.53 5.46
C ALA A 85 -1.51 -8.67 6.09
N SER A 86 -1.17 -9.82 6.65
CA SER A 86 0.15 -10.09 7.20
C SER A 86 1.27 -10.13 6.15
N PHE A 87 0.95 -10.23 4.85
CA PHE A 87 1.95 -10.30 3.76
C PHE A 87 2.53 -8.95 3.32
N GLY A 88 2.00 -7.82 3.82
CA GLY A 88 2.51 -6.48 3.51
C GLY A 88 2.29 -5.45 4.61
N ALA A 89 1.89 -5.88 5.81
CA ALA A 89 1.87 -5.00 6.97
C ALA A 89 3.29 -4.53 7.28
N ALA A 90 3.52 -3.22 7.21
CA ALA A 90 4.63 -2.60 7.91
C ALA A 90 4.57 -3.05 9.39
N PRO A 91 5.71 -3.29 10.05
CA PRO A 91 5.70 -3.60 11.48
C PRO A 91 4.87 -2.54 12.22
N PRO A 92 4.04 -2.94 13.20
CA PRO A 92 3.18 -2.00 13.91
C PRO A 92 4.06 -0.85 14.43
N PRO A 93 3.60 0.41 14.30
CA PRO A 93 4.36 1.54 14.83
C PRO A 93 4.66 1.25 16.32
N PRO A 94 5.89 1.47 16.79
CA PRO A 94 6.23 1.22 18.18
C PRO A 94 5.20 1.95 19.04
N SER A 95 4.47 1.21 19.88
CA SER A 95 3.50 1.82 20.78
C SER A 95 4.26 2.84 21.62
N LEU A 96 4.00 4.13 21.38
CA LEU A 96 4.45 5.18 22.28
C LEU A 96 3.74 4.93 23.59
N VAL A 97 4.42 4.21 24.49
CA VAL A 97 4.03 4.06 25.88
C VAL A 97 3.78 5.49 26.36
N GLN A 98 2.52 5.81 26.60
CA GLN A 98 2.12 7.11 27.09
C GLN A 98 2.93 7.37 28.35
N ALA A 99 3.85 8.32 28.27
CA ALA A 99 4.62 8.77 29.41
C ALA A 99 3.62 9.15 30.52
N PRO A 100 3.85 8.77 31.78
CA PRO A 100 2.96 9.16 32.86
C PRO A 100 2.84 10.68 32.85
N SER A 101 1.59 11.16 32.85
CA SER A 101 1.28 12.58 32.93
C SER A 101 1.97 13.15 34.17
N ALA A 102 3.05 13.92 33.96
CA ALA A 102 3.69 14.69 35.01
C ALA A 102 2.73 15.81 35.37
N ASN A 103 1.99 15.57 36.45
CA ASN A 103 1.02 16.49 36.99
C ASN A 103 1.74 17.79 37.39
N ARG A 104 1.15 18.89 36.94
CA ARG A 104 1.53 20.28 37.24
C ARG A 104 1.75 20.46 38.75
N THR A 105 2.92 20.98 39.14
CA THR A 105 3.00 21.88 40.29
C THR A 105 4.05 22.95 40.00
N ASP A 106 3.50 24.13 39.76
CA ASP A 106 4.19 25.42 39.68
C ASP A 106 4.68 25.78 41.10
N VAL A 107 5.99 26.01 41.25
CA VAL A 107 6.55 26.80 42.36
C VAL A 107 7.70 27.66 41.83
N THR A 108 7.37 28.94 41.68
CA THR A 108 8.19 30.14 41.52
C THR A 108 9.43 30.23 42.43
N GLY A 109 10.52 30.80 41.90
CA GLY A 109 11.69 31.38 42.62
C GLY A 109 12.96 31.32 41.75
N ASP A 110 13.31 32.36 40.99
CA ASP A 110 14.13 33.55 41.32
C ASP A 110 15.65 33.32 41.35
N SER A 111 16.37 34.26 40.70
CA SER A 111 17.81 34.64 40.73
C SER A 111 18.88 33.54 40.51
N GLY A 112 19.88 33.64 39.63
CA GLY A 112 20.65 34.78 39.11
C GLY A 112 22.10 34.61 39.56
N GLU A 113 23.02 34.25 38.65
CA GLU A 113 24.44 34.69 38.55
C GLU A 113 25.06 34.21 37.23
#